data_AF-J2JBH9-F1
#
_entry.id   AF-J2JBH9-F1
#
_cell.length_a   1.000
_cell.length_b   1.000
_cell.length_c   1.000
_cell.angle_alpha   90.00
_cell.angle_beta   90.00
_cell.angle_gamma   90.00
#
_symmetry.space_group_name_H-M   'P 1'
#
loop_
_entity.id
_entity.type
_entity.pdbx_description
1 polymer ?
#
loop_
_entity_poly.entity_id
_entity_poly.type
_entity_poly.pdbx_seq_one_letter_code
_entity_poly.pdbx_strand_id
1 'polypeptide(L)' 'MQKITSPHFNVDDLRREAECCRVFDEIARTIVISAINAGWREGEAALALADAAERYVLYLASPVRLQFLPANSNSPSGPG' A
#
# COMPACT_ATOMS: atom_id res chain seq x y z
N MET A 1 9.14 -13.70 -8.21
CA MET A 1 8.32 -12.50 -7.90
C MET A 1 8.53 -11.49 -9.00
N GLN A 2 7.46 -11.03 -9.63
CA GLN A 2 7.50 -9.93 -10.60
C GLN A 2 7.85 -8.63 -9.88
N LYS A 3 8.72 -7.82 -10.47
CA LYS A 3 9.17 -6.56 -9.89
C LYS A 3 8.22 -5.45 -10.34
N ILE A 4 7.65 -4.68 -9.40
CA ILE A 4 6.91 -3.46 -9.74
C ILE A 4 7.92 -2.44 -10.28
N THR A 5 7.70 -1.99 -11.51
CA THR A 5 8.48 -0.94 -12.16
C THR A 5 7.63 0.30 -12.35
N SER A 6 8.28 1.44 -12.64
CA SER A 6 7.55 2.64 -13.05
C SER A 6 6.64 2.32 -14.24
N PRO A 7 5.35 2.74 -14.21
CA PRO A 7 4.47 2.49 -15.34
C PRO A 7 4.97 3.25 -16.58
N HIS A 8 4.75 2.66 -17.74
CA HIS A 8 5.14 3.20 -19.04
C HIS A 8 4.37 4.46 -19.38
N PHE A 9 3.06 4.49 -19.08
CA PHE A 9 2.21 5.64 -19.36
C PHE A 9 2.37 6.75 -18.31
N ASN A 10 2.26 8.01 -18.75
CA ASN A 10 2.33 9.17 -17.85
C ASN A 10 1.07 9.28 -16.96
N VAL A 11 1.11 10.17 -15.97
CA VAL A 11 0.03 10.29 -14.96
C VAL A 11 -1.33 10.70 -15.55
N ASP A 12 -1.33 11.43 -16.66
CA ASP A 12 -2.54 11.98 -17.29
C ASP A 12 -3.12 11.04 -18.37
N ASP A 13 -2.43 9.95 -18.71
CA ASP A 13 -2.87 8.99 -19.72
C ASP A 13 -3.80 7.95 -19.09
N LEU A 14 -5.02 7.85 -19.63
CA LEU A 14 -6.06 6.92 -19.18
C LEU A 14 -5.62 5.45 -19.22
N ARG A 15 -4.60 5.09 -20.02
CA ARG A 15 -4.05 3.74 -20.10
C ARG A 15 -3.18 3.37 -18.91
N ARG A 16 -2.69 4.37 -18.15
CA ARG A 16 -1.85 4.14 -16.97
C ARG A 16 -2.58 3.36 -15.89
N GLU A 17 -3.84 3.67 -15.67
CA GLU A 17 -4.66 2.94 -14.68
C GLU A 17 -4.73 1.45 -15.04
N ALA A 18 -5.10 1.15 -16.29
CA ALA A 18 -5.17 -0.23 -16.77
C ALA A 18 -3.82 -0.96 -16.70
N GLU A 19 -2.70 -0.27 -16.99
CA GLU A 19 -1.35 -0.82 -16.83
C GLU A 19 -1.06 -1.20 -15.38
N CYS A 20 -1.30 -0.27 -14.44
CA CYS A 20 -1.12 -0.49 -13.01
C CYS A 20 -1.98 -1.66 -12.51
N CYS A 21 -3.27 -1.69 -12.88
CA CYS A 21 -4.18 -2.76 -12.51
C CYS A 21 -3.69 -4.12 -12.98
N ARG A 22 -3.27 -4.24 -14.25
CA ARG A 22 -2.74 -5.50 -14.80
C ARG A 22 -1.52 -6.02 -14.04
N VAL A 23 -0.58 -5.13 -13.70
CA VAL A 23 0.60 -5.51 -12.92
C VAL A 23 0.21 -5.99 -11.52
N PHE A 24 -0.75 -5.32 -10.88
CA PHE A 24 -1.23 -5.73 -9.57
C PHE A 24 -1.99 -7.07 -9.61
N ASP A 25 -2.79 -7.32 -10.65
CA ASP A 25 -3.49 -8.60 -10.83
C ASP A 25 -2.51 -9.77 -10.97
N GLU A 26 -1.44 -9.59 -11.75
CA GLU A 26 -0.38 -10.60 -11.93
C GLU A 26 0.34 -10.91 -10.60
N ILE A 27 0.62 -9.87 -9.81
CA ILE A 27 1.26 -10.00 -8.49
C ILE A 27 0.33 -10.67 -7.49
N ALA A 28 -0.92 -10.22 -7.38
CA ALA A 28 -1.94 -10.79 -6.51
C ALA A 28 -2.12 -12.29 -6.77
N ARG A 29 -2.26 -12.66 -8.05
CA ARG A 29 -2.32 -14.06 -8.48
C ARG A 29 -1.09 -14.85 -8.03
N THR A 30 0.11 -14.29 -8.24
CA THR A 30 1.37 -14.95 -7.85
C THR A 30 1.42 -15.21 -6.34
N ILE A 31 0.97 -14.26 -5.52
CA ILE A 31 0.92 -14.38 -4.06
C ILE A 31 -0.05 -15.51 -3.65
N VAL A 32 -1.27 -15.50 -4.19
CA VAL A 32 -2.29 -16.51 -3.88
C VAL A 32 -1.80 -17.91 -4.28
N ILE A 33 -1.24 -18.07 -5.48
CA ILE A 33 -0.67 -19.35 -5.93
C ILE A 33 0.45 -19.81 -5.00
N SER A 34 1.31 -18.90 -4.56
CA SER A 34 2.41 -19.24 -3.64
C SER A 34 1.90 -19.72 -2.28
N ALA A 35 0.83 -19.10 -1.75
CA ALA A 35 0.19 -19.52 -0.51
C ALA A 35 -0.47 -20.91 -0.65
N ILE A 36 -1.17 -21.15 -1.77
CA ILE A 36 -1.77 -22.47 -2.06
C ILE A 36 -0.69 -23.55 -2.15
N ASN A 37 0.43 -23.27 -2.83
CA ASN A 37 1.56 -24.20 -2.92
C ASN A 37 2.23 -24.46 -1.56
N ALA A 38 2.07 -23.54 -0.60
CA ALA A 38 2.49 -23.72 0.79
C ALA A 38 1.45 -24.47 1.65
N GLY A 39 0.34 -24.94 1.05
CA GLY A 39 -0.68 -25.75 1.71
C GLY A 39 -1.91 -24.99 2.21
N TRP A 40 -2.05 -23.69 1.87
CA TRP A 40 -3.21 -22.90 2.27
C TRP A 40 -4.43 -23.26 1.41
N ARG A 41 -5.63 -23.13 1.96
CA ARG A 41 -6.85 -23.18 1.15
C ARG A 41 -6.96 -21.90 0.33
N GLU A 42 -7.53 -22.00 -0.87
CA GLU A 42 -7.73 -20.84 -1.74
C GLU A 42 -8.49 -19.69 -1.05
N GLY A 43 -9.54 -20.01 -0.29
CA GLY A 43 -10.30 -19.02 0.48
C GLY A 43 -9.50 -18.34 1.60
N GLU A 44 -8.56 -19.05 2.24
CA GLU A 44 -7.69 -18.47 3.28
C GLU A 44 -6.71 -17.48 2.67
N ALA A 45 -6.10 -17.86 1.54
CA ALA A 45 -5.18 -17.00 0.81
C ALA A 45 -5.88 -15.75 0.26
N ALA A 46 -7.08 -15.90 -0.30
CA ALA A 46 -7.88 -14.79 -0.82
C ALA A 46 -8.27 -13.80 0.28
N LEU A 47 -8.78 -14.30 1.42
CA LEU A 47 -9.18 -13.45 2.54
C LEU A 47 -7.97 -12.72 3.14
N ALA A 48 -6.86 -13.43 3.35
CA ALA A 48 -5.64 -12.83 3.90
C ALA A 48 -5.07 -11.72 2.99
N LEU A 49 -5.15 -11.89 1.66
CA LEU A 49 -4.74 -10.87 0.70
C LEU A 49 -5.65 -9.64 0.77
N ALA A 50 -6.97 -9.84 0.81
CA ALA A 50 -7.94 -8.76 0.93
C ALA A 50 -7.76 -7.95 2.22
N ASP A 51 -7.65 -8.63 3.37
CA ASP A 51 -7.42 -8.00 4.67
C ASP A 51 -6.10 -7.22 4.70
N ALA A 52 -5.04 -7.74 4.07
CA ALA A 52 -3.76 -7.06 4.01
C ALA A 52 -3.83 -5.77 3.18
N ALA A 53 -4.52 -5.80 2.03
CA ALA A 53 -4.73 -4.63 1.20
C ALA A 53 -5.59 -3.59 1.93
N GLU A 54 -6.70 -4.00 2.55
CA GLU A 54 -7.59 -3.13 3.32
C GLU A 54 -6.85 -2.41 4.45
N ARG A 55 -6.11 -3.15 5.29
CA ARG A 55 -5.31 -2.55 6.37
C ARG A 55 -4.36 -1.46 5.87
N TYR A 56 -3.74 -1.66 4.70
CA TYR A 56 -2.86 -0.65 4.13
C TYR A 56 -3.61 0.58 3.61
N VAL A 57 -4.77 0.37 2.96
CA VAL A 57 -5.64 1.48 2.53
C VAL A 57 -6.12 2.29 3.74
N LEU A 58 -6.57 1.63 4.81
CA LEU A 58 -6.96 2.29 6.05
C LEU A 58 -5.79 3.04 6.69
N TYR A 59 -4.58 2.48 6.66
CA TYR A 59 -3.37 3.17 7.10
C TYR A 59 -3.09 4.44 6.27
N LEU A 60 -3.27 4.41 4.95
CA LEU A 60 -3.11 5.58 4.08
C LEU A 60 -4.19 6.65 4.32
N ALA A 61 -5.41 6.22 4.61
CA ALA A 61 -6.54 7.11 4.89
C ALA A 61 -6.49 7.72 6.31
N SER A 62 -5.66 7.18 7.20
CA SER A 62 -5.56 7.66 8.58
C SER A 62 -4.93 9.07 8.63
N PRO A 63 -5.56 10.05 9.32
CA PRO A 63 -5.10 11.43 9.41
C PRO A 63 -3.78 11.62 10.19
N VAL A 64 -3.21 10.54 10.74
CA VAL A 64 -1.95 10.50 11.52
C VAL A 64 -0.70 10.82 10.68
N ARG A 65 -0.86 11.24 9.41
CA ARG A 65 0.22 11.85 8.61
C ARG A 65 0.34 13.37 8.74
N LEU A 66 -0.55 14.04 9.48
CA LEU A 66 -0.18 15.32 10.07
C LEU A 66 0.63 14.98 11.31
N GLN A 67 1.95 15.10 11.21
CA GLN A 67 2.81 15.13 12.38
C GLN A 67 2.17 16.10 13.38
N PHE A 68 1.68 15.56 14.49
CA PHE A 68 1.51 16.31 15.71
C PHE A 68 2.91 16.78 16.13
N LEU A 69 3.40 17.85 15.49
CA LEU A 69 4.34 18.75 16.14
C LEU A 69 3.59 19.26 17.37
N PRO A 70 4.00 18.91 18.59
CA PRO A 70 3.37 19.50 19.74
C PRO A 70 3.62 21.02 19.66
N ALA A 71 2.53 21.80 19.70
CA ALA A 71 2.57 23.26 19.58
C ALA A 71 3.33 23.95 20.73
N ASN A 72 3.82 23.19 21.71
CA ASN A 72 4.57 23.68 22.86
C ASN A 72 6.09 23.48 22.72
N SER A 73 6.65 23.73 21.53
CA SER A 73 8.09 24.04 21.43
C SER A 73 8.33 25.50 21.84
N ASN A 74 7.91 25.85 23.06
CA ASN A 74 8.28 27.12 23.67
C ASN A 74 9.70 26.92 24.22
N SER A 75 10.71 27.39 23.51
CA SER A 75 12.06 27.52 24.05
C SER A 75 12.01 28.47 25.26
N PRO A 76 12.38 28.02 26.47
CA PRO A 76 12.48 28.90 27.62
C PRO A 76 13.82 29.62 27.53
N SER A 77 13.82 30.87 27.08
CA SER A 77 14.97 31.74 27.33
C SER A 77 14.56 33.21 27.24
N GLY A 78 14.07 33.75 28.36
CA GLY A 78 14.72 34.96 28.88
C GLY A 78 16.11 34.58 29.43
N PRO A 79 17.00 35.51 29.76
CA PRO A 79 16.72 36.90 30.18
C PRO A 79 17.60 37.95 29.46
N GLY A 80 17.30 39.24 29.66
CA GLY A 80 18.13 40.36 29.24
C GLY A 80 17.35 41.64 29.05
#